data_AF-A0A1X7SRP2-F1
#
_entry.id   AF-A0A1X7SRP2-F1
#
_cell.length_a   1.000
_cell.length_b   1.000
_cell.length_c   1.000
_cell.angle_alpha   90.00
_cell.angle_beta   90.00
_cell.angle_gamma   90.00
#
_symmetry.space_group_name_H-M   'P 1'
#
loop_
_entity.id
_entity.type
_entity.pdbx_description
1 polymer ?
#
loop_
_entity_poly.entity_id
_entity_poly.type
_entity_poly.pdbx_seq_one_letter_code
_entity_poly.pdbx_strand_id
1 'polypeptide(L)'
;MAEMCSNSIDGETLEKARRELNEDPDTREQAIADFRAAIEEKENDPELEGVVFERKDSPFLLRFLRAKKFDQSRSLSLYMKYHTIRRDYGKIFSEDDSSSNLSHILSSGVLYVLNGRTRNGEKVVCIRPEKWDMEQDPAERMIRTVLLILDKLLEDEETQ
;
A
#
# COMPACT_ATOMS: atom_id res chain seq x y z
N MET A 1 -8.64 -24.86 9.52
CA MET A 1 -8.90 -24.93 8.07
C MET A 1 -9.49 -23.59 7.67
N ALA A 2 -8.64 -22.59 7.46
CA ALA A 2 -9.09 -21.29 6.95
C ALA A 2 -9.26 -21.45 5.44
N GLU A 3 -10.49 -21.27 4.96
CA GLU A 3 -10.77 -21.18 3.53
C GLU A 3 -9.91 -20.05 2.95
N MET A 4 -8.95 -20.43 2.10
CA MET A 4 -8.31 -19.48 1.22
C MET A 4 -9.37 -19.02 0.23
N CYS A 5 -9.96 -17.85 0.48
CA CYS A 5 -10.81 -17.19 -0.49
C CYS A 5 -10.06 -17.12 -1.82
N SER A 6 -10.66 -17.71 -2.85
CA SER A 6 -10.25 -17.55 -4.23
C SER A 6 -10.21 -16.06 -4.55
N ASN A 7 -9.01 -15.53 -4.86
CA ASN A 7 -8.76 -14.12 -5.22
C ASN A 7 -9.33 -13.76 -6.61
N SER A 8 -10.59 -14.10 -6.89
CA SER A 8 -11.29 -13.55 -8.04
C SER A 8 -12.10 -12.35 -7.57
N ILE A 9 -11.72 -11.16 -7.99
CA ILE A 9 -12.55 -9.95 -7.85
C ILE A 9 -13.88 -10.22 -8.55
N ASP A 10 -14.99 -9.94 -7.86
CA ASP A 10 -16.31 -10.18 -8.43
C ASP A 10 -16.66 -9.18 -9.54
N GLY A 11 -17.69 -9.50 -10.33
CA GLY A 11 -18.10 -8.67 -11.46
C GLY A 11 -18.58 -7.27 -11.05
N GLU A 12 -19.13 -7.12 -9.84
CA GLU A 12 -19.58 -5.82 -9.33
C GLU A 12 -18.39 -4.91 -9.03
N THR A 13 -17.34 -5.46 -8.41
CA THR A 13 -16.10 -4.74 -8.09
C THR A 13 -15.33 -4.40 -9.36
N LEU A 14 -15.29 -5.28 -10.36
CA LEU A 14 -14.69 -4.96 -11.67
C LEU A 14 -15.43 -3.81 -12.37
N GLU A 15 -16.77 -3.82 -12.37
CA GLU A 15 -17.54 -2.74 -12.97
C GLU A 15 -17.40 -1.43 -12.18
N LYS A 16 -17.27 -1.50 -10.85
CA LYS A 16 -16.94 -0.35 -10.01
C LYS A 16 -15.57 0.22 -10.38
N ALA A 17 -14.54 -0.62 -10.52
CA ALA A 17 -13.19 -0.20 -10.93
C ALA A 17 -13.20 0.46 -12.32
N ARG A 18 -13.93 -0.13 -13.28
CA ARG A 18 -14.11 0.46 -14.61
C ARG A 18 -14.72 1.86 -14.55
N ARG A 19 -15.79 2.04 -13.77
CA ARG A 19 -16.52 3.31 -13.66
C ARG A 19 -15.77 4.38 -12.87
N GLU A 20 -15.13 4.01 -11.76
CA GLU A 20 -14.59 4.96 -10.78
C GLU A 20 -13.09 5.21 -10.96
N LEU A 21 -12.37 4.22 -11.48
CA LEU A 21 -10.91 4.23 -11.63
C LEU A 21 -10.46 4.23 -13.10
N ASN A 22 -11.37 4.17 -14.06
CA ASN A 22 -11.05 4.00 -15.49
C ASN A 22 -10.21 2.74 -15.78
N GLU A 23 -10.36 1.69 -14.98
CA GLU A 23 -9.69 0.41 -15.22
C GLU A 23 -10.44 -0.37 -16.29
N ASP A 24 -9.94 -0.36 -17.52
CA ASP A 24 -10.47 -1.17 -18.61
C ASP A 24 -9.74 -2.53 -18.66
N PRO A 25 -10.43 -3.67 -18.47
CA PRO A 25 -9.82 -4.99 -18.53
C PRO A 25 -9.03 -5.26 -19.82
N ASP A 26 -9.45 -4.70 -20.95
CA ASP A 26 -8.82 -4.93 -22.26
C ASP A 26 -7.49 -4.17 -22.39
N THR A 27 -7.28 -3.11 -21.60
CA THR A 27 -6.06 -2.28 -21.65
C THR A 27 -5.22 -2.34 -20.38
N ARG A 28 -5.71 -3.00 -19.31
CA ARG A 28 -5.03 -3.11 -18.01
C ARG A 28 -3.58 -3.56 -18.12
N GLU A 29 -3.32 -4.66 -18.83
CA GLU A 29 -1.96 -5.21 -18.98
C GLU A 29 -1.04 -4.26 -19.73
N GLN A 30 -1.55 -3.59 -20.78
CA GLN A 30 -0.78 -2.58 -21.51
C GLN A 30 -0.48 -1.38 -20.62
N ALA A 31 -1.45 -0.89 -19.85
CA ALA A 31 -1.26 0.21 -18.93
C ALA A 31 -0.18 -0.09 -17.87
N ILE A 32 -0.13 -1.33 -17.35
CA ILE A 32 0.92 -1.76 -16.42
C ILE A 32 2.29 -1.80 -17.12
N ALA A 33 2.35 -2.28 -18.36
CA ALA A 33 3.59 -2.33 -19.14
C ALA A 33 4.14 -0.92 -19.43
N ASP A 34 3.28 0.00 -19.88
CA ASP A 34 3.62 1.40 -20.12
C ASP A 34 4.11 2.06 -18.83
N PHE A 35 3.43 1.77 -17.71
CA PHE A 35 3.81 2.31 -16.42
C PHE A 35 5.20 1.83 -15.97
N ARG A 36 5.49 0.54 -16.17
CA ARG A 36 6.80 -0.04 -15.87
C ARG A 36 7.91 0.60 -16.71
N ALA A 37 7.68 0.78 -18.01
CA ALA A 37 8.63 1.46 -18.89
C ALA A 37 8.90 2.91 -18.44
N ALA A 38 7.86 3.64 -18.05
CA ALA A 38 8.00 5.01 -17.54
C ALA A 38 8.77 5.08 -16.21
N ILE A 39 8.61 4.07 -15.34
CA ILE A 39 9.43 3.92 -14.13
C ILE A 39 10.90 3.73 -14.52
N GLU A 40 11.20 2.78 -15.40
CA GLU A 40 12.58 2.49 -15.83
C GLU A 40 13.30 3.70 -16.45
N GLU A 41 12.58 4.52 -17.23
CA GLU A 41 13.14 5.78 -17.75
C GLU A 41 13.50 6.74 -16.61
N LYS A 42 12.63 6.86 -15.62
CA LYS A 42 12.79 7.81 -14.51
C LYS A 42 13.80 7.39 -13.46
N GLU A 43 14.12 6.12 -13.31
CA GLU A 43 15.10 5.66 -12.31
C GLU A 43 16.51 6.22 -12.51
N ASN A 44 16.82 6.66 -13.73
CA ASN A 44 18.11 7.26 -14.06
C ASN A 44 18.14 8.77 -13.80
N ASP A 45 17.07 9.35 -13.26
CA ASP A 45 16.99 10.76 -12.92
C ASP A 45 17.95 11.08 -11.75
N PRO A 46 18.90 12.02 -11.91
CA PRO A 46 19.83 12.40 -10.85
C PRO A 46 19.12 12.86 -9.56
N GLU A 47 17.90 13.40 -9.64
CA GLU A 47 17.13 13.78 -8.45
C GLU A 47 16.70 12.58 -7.58
N LEU A 48 16.72 11.38 -8.15
CA LEU A 48 16.35 10.12 -7.50
C LEU A 48 17.57 9.29 -7.06
N GLU A 49 18.76 9.89 -7.04
CA GLU A 49 19.97 9.23 -6.55
C GLU A 49 19.75 8.68 -5.12
N GLY A 50 20.17 7.43 -4.91
CA GLY A 50 20.04 6.70 -3.64
C GLY A 50 18.62 6.21 -3.32
N VAL A 51 17.62 6.43 -4.18
CA VAL A 51 16.29 5.80 -4.04
C VAL A 51 16.35 4.37 -4.55
N VAL A 52 15.77 3.42 -3.79
CA VAL A 52 15.69 2.00 -4.17
C VAL A 52 14.26 1.65 -4.58
N PHE A 53 14.12 1.14 -5.81
CA PHE A 53 12.84 0.77 -6.43
C PHE A 53 12.64 -0.75 -6.45
N GLU A 54 12.30 -1.32 -5.29
CA GLU A 54 12.33 -2.78 -5.07
C GLU A 54 11.17 -3.55 -5.71
N ARG A 55 10.02 -2.90 -5.92
CA ARG A 55 8.77 -3.56 -6.33
C ARG A 55 8.22 -2.96 -7.61
N LYS A 56 8.10 -3.80 -8.65
CA LYS A 56 7.59 -3.48 -9.99
C LYS A 56 6.68 -4.58 -10.57
N ASP A 57 6.27 -5.52 -9.73
CA ASP A 57 5.31 -6.56 -10.10
C ASP A 57 3.92 -5.96 -10.32
N SER A 58 3.15 -6.56 -11.22
CA SER A 58 1.85 -6.05 -11.65
C SER A 58 0.87 -5.77 -10.49
N PRO A 59 0.70 -6.67 -9.49
CA PRO A 59 -0.19 -6.41 -8.35
C PRO A 59 0.22 -5.20 -7.50
N PHE A 60 1.53 -4.94 -7.37
CA PHE A 60 2.03 -3.76 -6.68
C PHE A 60 1.82 -2.49 -7.51
N LEU A 61 2.14 -2.52 -8.80
CA LEU A 61 1.99 -1.36 -9.69
C LEU A 61 0.53 -0.90 -9.84
N LEU A 62 -0.41 -1.85 -9.85
CA LEU A 62 -1.84 -1.57 -9.91
C LEU A 62 -2.33 -0.65 -8.77
N ARG A 63 -1.72 -0.73 -7.59
CA ARG A 63 -2.06 0.15 -6.45
C ARG A 63 -1.93 1.62 -6.82
N PHE A 64 -0.88 1.96 -7.57
CA PHE A 64 -0.60 3.35 -7.97
C PHE A 64 -1.52 3.80 -9.10
N LEU A 65 -1.74 2.93 -10.10
CA LEU A 65 -2.67 3.18 -11.20
C LEU A 65 -4.09 3.40 -10.67
N ARG A 66 -4.60 2.50 -9.82
CA ARG A 66 -5.92 2.61 -9.17
C ARG A 66 -6.04 3.87 -8.33
N ALA A 67 -5.06 4.14 -7.46
CA ALA A 67 -5.04 5.34 -6.63
C ALA A 67 -5.04 6.67 -7.40
N LYS A 68 -4.72 6.63 -8.70
CA LYS A 68 -4.75 7.78 -9.62
C LYS A 68 -5.68 7.59 -10.81
N LYS A 69 -6.63 6.65 -10.73
CA LYS A 69 -7.65 6.41 -11.76
C LYS A 69 -7.06 6.19 -13.16
N PHE A 70 -5.98 5.40 -13.20
CA PHE A 70 -5.22 5.02 -14.39
C PHE A 70 -4.57 6.22 -15.14
N ASP A 71 -4.43 7.37 -14.48
CA ASP A 71 -3.59 8.47 -14.97
C ASP A 71 -2.11 8.11 -14.81
N GLN A 72 -1.44 7.80 -15.93
CA GLN A 72 -0.06 7.35 -15.97
C GLN A 72 0.92 8.33 -15.31
N SER A 73 0.81 9.63 -15.64
CA SER A 73 1.74 10.65 -15.14
C SER A 73 1.60 10.86 -13.63
N ARG A 74 0.36 10.88 -13.13
CA ARG A 74 0.09 11.02 -11.70
C ARG A 74 0.46 9.75 -10.93
N SER A 75 0.30 8.58 -11.54
CA SER A 75 0.73 7.29 -10.97
C SER A 75 2.24 7.24 -10.81
N LEU A 76 2.99 7.68 -11.83
CA LEU A 76 4.46 7.79 -11.78
C LEU A 76 4.92 8.75 -10.70
N SER A 77 4.30 9.92 -10.62
CA SER A 77 4.60 10.89 -9.56
C SER A 77 4.36 10.31 -8.17
N LEU A 78 3.28 9.54 -7.98
CA LEU A 78 2.99 8.87 -6.69
C LEU A 78 4.00 7.76 -6.39
N TYR A 79 4.36 6.94 -7.38
CA TYR A 79 5.35 5.87 -7.24
C TYR A 79 6.73 6.39 -6.84
N MET A 80 7.23 7.42 -7.55
CA MET A 80 8.51 8.04 -7.22
C MET A 80 8.48 8.58 -5.79
N LYS A 81 7.43 9.33 -5.43
CA LYS A 81 7.27 9.86 -4.07
C LYS A 81 7.22 8.77 -3.01
N TYR A 82 6.56 7.65 -3.26
CA TYR A 82 6.49 6.52 -2.32
C TYR A 82 7.89 5.99 -1.99
N HIS A 83 8.74 5.78 -2.99
CA HIS A 83 10.11 5.30 -2.78
C HIS A 83 11.03 6.38 -2.20
N THR A 84 10.90 7.63 -2.64
CA THR A 84 11.66 8.77 -2.08
C THR A 84 11.39 8.96 -0.59
N ILE A 85 10.13 8.86 -0.14
CA ILE A 85 9.78 8.95 1.29
C ILE A 85 10.43 7.83 2.08
N ARG A 86 10.51 6.60 1.54
CA ARG A 86 11.15 5.49 2.24
C ARG A 86 12.65 5.68 2.41
N ARG A 87 13.33 6.27 1.42
CA ARG A 87 14.72 6.70 1.52
C ARG A 87 14.87 7.79 2.59
N ASP A 88 14.09 8.87 2.48
CA ASP A 88 14.23 10.07 3.32
C ASP A 88 13.93 9.78 4.81
N TYR A 89 12.99 8.87 5.05
CA TYR A 89 12.58 8.44 6.39
C TYR A 89 13.04 7.01 6.70
N GLY A 90 14.24 6.63 6.23
CA GLY A 90 14.79 5.28 6.39
C GLY A 90 14.68 4.70 7.81
N LYS A 91 14.80 5.52 8.85
CA LYS A 91 14.61 5.09 10.26
C LYS A 91 13.24 4.49 10.57
N ILE A 92 12.18 4.95 9.90
CA ILE A 92 10.82 4.42 10.05
C ILE A 92 10.70 3.07 9.33
N PHE A 93 11.46 2.87 8.26
CA PHE A 93 11.34 1.73 7.36
C PHE A 93 12.44 0.66 7.51
N SER A 94 13.53 0.93 8.22
CA SER A 94 14.68 0.04 8.40
C SER A 94 14.37 -1.15 9.31
N GLU A 95 14.71 -2.38 8.89
CA GLU A 95 14.53 -3.62 9.66
C GLU A 95 15.44 -3.72 10.91
N ASP A 96 16.49 -2.89 11.00
CA ASP A 96 17.54 -2.95 12.03
C ASP A 96 17.08 -2.68 13.48
N ASP A 97 15.82 -2.31 13.70
CA ASP A 97 15.30 -2.19 15.06
C ASP A 97 14.95 -3.58 15.59
N SER A 98 15.97 -4.32 16.00
CA SER A 98 15.91 -5.61 16.71
C SER A 98 15.10 -5.58 18.02
N SER A 99 14.58 -4.42 18.42
CA SER A 99 13.64 -4.22 19.53
C SER A 99 12.16 -4.15 19.11
N SER A 100 11.86 -4.20 17.80
CA SER A 100 10.52 -3.96 17.22
C SER A 100 9.61 -5.20 17.28
N ASN A 101 9.22 -5.61 18.47
CA ASN A 101 8.14 -6.59 18.60
C ASN A 101 6.80 -5.92 18.28
N LEU A 102 6.50 -5.67 16.99
CA LEU A 102 5.22 -5.12 16.50
C LEU A 102 4.02 -5.90 17.05
N SER A 103 4.22 -7.18 17.39
CA SER A 103 3.21 -8.00 18.06
C SER A 103 2.72 -7.39 19.38
N HIS A 104 3.55 -6.62 20.10
CA HIS A 104 3.16 -5.91 21.31
C HIS A 104 2.10 -4.85 21.02
N ILE A 105 2.36 -3.96 20.05
CA ILE A 105 1.43 -2.91 19.63
C ILE A 105 0.11 -3.53 19.13
N LEU A 106 0.21 -4.60 18.34
CA LEU A 106 -0.99 -5.29 17.85
C LEU A 106 -1.78 -5.96 19.00
N SER A 107 -1.08 -6.53 19.99
CA SER A 107 -1.68 -7.22 21.14
C SER A 107 -2.22 -6.27 22.21
N SER A 108 -1.66 -5.06 22.35
CA SER A 108 -2.19 -4.02 23.25
C SER A 108 -3.58 -3.55 22.80
N GLY A 109 -3.87 -3.74 21.52
CA GLY A 109 -5.12 -3.33 20.89
C GLY A 109 -5.22 -1.82 20.71
N VAL A 110 -4.12 -1.08 20.78
CA VAL A 110 -4.06 0.33 20.37
C VAL A 110 -4.43 0.49 18.88
N LEU A 111 -4.12 -0.53 18.07
CA LEU A 111 -4.37 -0.55 16.63
C LEU A 111 -4.89 -1.93 16.25
N TYR A 112 -5.99 -1.98 15.49
CA TYR A 112 -6.55 -3.23 14.98
C TYR A 112 -7.37 -2.99 13.71
N VAL A 113 -7.57 -4.07 12.95
CA VAL A 113 -8.41 -4.07 11.74
C VAL A 113 -9.71 -4.81 12.05
N LEU A 114 -10.85 -4.22 11.68
CA LEU A 114 -12.13 -4.92 11.83
C LEU A 114 -12.22 -6.12 10.86
N ASN A 115 -12.88 -7.17 11.36
CA ASN A 115 -13.24 -8.30 10.53
C ASN A 115 -14.33 -7.87 9.53
N GLY A 116 -14.20 -8.33 8.28
CA GLY A 116 -15.10 -7.94 7.19
C GLY A 116 -14.76 -6.59 6.56
N ARG A 117 -15.72 -6.09 5.78
CA ARG A 117 -15.69 -4.82 5.04
C ARG A 117 -16.96 -4.03 5.36
N THR A 118 -16.93 -2.72 5.13
CA THR A 118 -18.16 -1.90 5.14
C THR A 118 -19.10 -2.34 4.02
N ARG A 119 -20.30 -1.74 3.96
CA ARG A 119 -21.26 -1.95 2.86
C ARG A 119 -20.68 -1.61 1.48
N ASN A 120 -19.69 -0.71 1.40
CA ASN A 120 -19.12 -0.26 0.13
C ASN A 120 -17.77 -0.95 -0.20
N GLY A 121 -17.37 -1.93 0.62
CA GLY A 121 -16.16 -2.72 0.40
C GLY A 121 -14.92 -2.20 1.14
N GLU A 122 -14.98 -1.14 1.95
CA GLU A 122 -13.78 -0.62 2.61
C GLU A 122 -13.34 -1.50 3.81
N LYS A 123 -12.03 -1.67 3.98
CA LYS A 123 -11.44 -2.15 5.23
C LYS A 123 -11.45 -1.04 6.27
N VAL A 124 -11.76 -1.38 7.52
CA VAL A 124 -11.80 -0.42 8.64
C VAL A 124 -10.62 -0.68 9.58
N VAL A 125 -9.76 0.32 9.72
CA VAL A 125 -8.65 0.33 10.68
C VAL A 125 -9.05 1.23 11.85
N CYS A 126 -8.93 0.72 13.07
CA CYS A 126 -9.29 1.44 14.29
C CYS A 126 -8.05 1.72 15.12
N ILE A 127 -7.93 2.97 15.60
CA ILE A 127 -6.88 3.41 16.52
C ILE A 127 -7.55 3.83 17.83
N ARG A 128 -6.99 3.40 18.96
CA ARG A 128 -7.43 3.70 20.33
C ARG A 128 -6.33 4.47 21.07
N PRO A 129 -6.27 5.81 20.92
CA PRO A 129 -5.22 6.61 21.53
C PRO A 129 -5.14 6.45 23.05
N GLU A 130 -6.25 6.15 23.73
CA GLU A 130 -6.31 5.94 25.17
C GLU A 130 -5.51 4.71 25.65
N LYS A 131 -5.19 3.79 24.74
CA LYS A 131 -4.37 2.61 25.00
C LYS A 131 -2.91 2.78 24.60
N TRP A 132 -2.55 3.92 24.02
CA TRP A 132 -1.21 4.16 23.56
C TRP A 132 -0.31 4.59 24.71
N ASP A 133 0.65 3.74 25.05
CA ASP A 133 1.76 4.08 25.93
C ASP A 133 2.91 4.68 25.10
N MET A 134 3.05 6.00 25.13
CA MET A 134 4.09 6.73 24.40
C MET A 134 5.49 6.56 25.02
N GLU A 135 5.58 6.14 26.28
CA GLU A 135 6.89 5.87 26.92
C GLU A 135 7.44 4.53 26.43
N GLN A 136 6.57 3.54 26.22
CA GLN A 136 6.95 2.21 25.72
C GLN A 136 7.05 2.15 24.18
N ASP A 137 6.16 2.81 23.46
CA ASP A 137 6.07 2.75 22.00
C ASP A 137 6.10 4.17 21.39
N PRO A 138 7.28 4.65 20.94
CA PRO A 138 7.42 5.96 20.30
C PRO A 138 6.56 6.12 19.04
N ALA A 139 6.29 7.38 18.67
CA ALA A 139 5.45 7.72 17.53
C ALA A 139 5.93 7.10 16.21
N GLU A 140 7.25 7.04 15.99
CA GLU A 140 7.86 6.42 14.80
C GLU A 140 7.48 4.95 14.68
N ARG A 141 7.44 4.23 15.80
CA ARG A 141 7.04 2.81 15.85
C ARG A 141 5.55 2.64 15.57
N MET A 142 4.72 3.51 16.12
CA MET A 142 3.28 3.53 15.81
C MET A 142 3.01 3.81 14.33
N ILE A 143 3.67 4.83 13.76
CA ILE A 143 3.57 5.17 12.33
C ILE A 143 4.01 3.99 11.47
N ARG A 144 5.15 3.36 11.79
CA ARG A 144 5.61 2.15 11.09
C ARG A 144 4.58 1.04 11.13
N THR A 145 3.99 0.78 12.31
CA THR A 145 2.99 -0.28 12.47
C THR A 145 1.75 -0.02 11.61
N VAL A 146 1.27 1.23 11.58
CA VAL A 146 0.14 1.63 10.71
C VAL A 146 0.49 1.42 9.24
N LEU A 147 1.66 1.88 8.80
CA LEU A 147 2.09 1.73 7.40
C LEU A 147 2.20 0.26 6.98
N LEU A 148 2.74 -0.61 7.83
CA LEU A 148 2.82 -2.06 7.56
C LEU A 148 1.44 -2.71 7.46
N ILE A 149 0.49 -2.32 8.33
CA ILE A 149 -0.90 -2.79 8.22
C ILE A 149 -1.51 -2.32 6.90
N LEU A 150 -1.35 -1.05 6.53
CA LEU A 150 -1.88 -0.53 5.28
C LEU A 150 -1.26 -1.23 4.06
N ASP A 151 0.05 -1.44 4.05
CA ASP A 151 0.76 -2.18 2.99
C ASP A 151 0.22 -3.61 2.85
N LYS A 152 -0.08 -4.27 3.98
CA LYS A 152 -0.65 -5.61 4.01
C LYS A 152 -2.09 -5.64 3.52
N LEU A 153 -2.91 -4.67 3.89
CA LEU A 153 -4.29 -4.56 3.43
C LEU A 153 -4.40 -4.30 1.93
N LEU A 154 -3.44 -3.56 1.36
CA LEU A 154 -3.34 -3.29 -0.07
C LEU A 154 -2.84 -4.48 -0.91
N GLU A 155 -2.49 -5.62 -0.30
CA GLU A 155 -2.27 -6.86 -1.05
C GLU A 155 -3.57 -7.44 -1.63
N ASP A 156 -4.71 -7.11 -1.03
CA ASP A 156 -6.03 -7.47 -1.53
C ASP A 156 -6.50 -6.43 -2.57
N GLU A 157 -6.75 -6.87 -3.80
CA GLU A 157 -7.17 -5.98 -4.90
C GLU A 157 -8.51 -5.31 -4.64
N GLU A 158 -9.43 -5.91 -3.87
CA GLU A 158 -10.71 -5.26 -3.51
C GLU A 158 -10.49 -4.04 -2.60
N THR A 159 -9.34 -3.96 -1.92
CA THR A 159 -8.97 -2.81 -1.08
C THR A 159 -8.28 -1.69 -1.87
N GLN A 160 -7.74 -1.96 -3.06
CA GLN A 160 -6.96 -1.01 -3.86
C GLN A 160 -7.84 0.00 -4.61
#